data_AF-A0A101PE63-F1
#
_entry.id   AF-A0A101PE63-F1
#
_cell.length_a   1.000
_cell.length_b   1.000
_cell.length_c   1.000
_cell.angle_alpha   90.00
_cell.angle_beta   90.00
_cell.angle_gamma   90.00
#
_symmetry.space_group_name_H-M   'P 1'
#
loop_
_entity.id
_entity.type
_entity.pdbx_description
1 polymer ?
#
loop_
_entity_poly.entity_id
_entity_poly.type
_entity_poly.pdbx_seq_one_letter_code
_entity_poly.pdbx_strand_id
1 'polypeptide(L)'
;MRKATQVIVYDRMLRRDKADRTIQPEWQLHSTEARAWATPSASAPAWSKPIWWLRKALYLAAVRMGLFDVGLRVHGSQSAALDLARGITARNDVDVRPLDGRGRPGTLQHGEDALNRALALFLGPMAAAILFLVLSRGASPLGAVISWLAAFACTGVAWWTALTLPWARTWIRSALFALASTVLTVFFALGIPGLTSGVTTTQAVVMAGVGYYTVGLVLLGRRWKWQVLAASVLPLIATVVVAALPLTSRFLHDIYADELSLTSAETGVSGIWQLAAAVKLLWPSLGAVLFIAAGWGILRYFHFIRPRSFTAGFGATVLLAAALTMTVSTTLNSPAAAADKVKQTAVRKTGTPPSYFGVSPEWTCVVPTVPTGKLTEKGGTLKAGEPYVSFGIADGQVVLWNRITAEPLRVAADQVRLIPQRGGALGCE
;
A
#
# COMPACT_ATOMS: atom_id res chain seq x y z
N MET A 1 -0.62 55.41 -21.83
CA MET A 1 -0.78 54.14 -21.09
C MET A 1 -1.27 54.45 -19.68
N ARG A 2 -2.54 54.20 -19.35
CA ARG A 2 -3.05 54.36 -17.98
C ARG A 2 -2.53 53.19 -17.14
N LYS A 3 -1.96 53.47 -15.96
CA LYS A 3 -1.63 52.42 -14.98
C LYS A 3 -2.92 51.70 -14.62
N ALA A 4 -3.03 50.42 -14.97
CA ALA A 4 -4.16 49.59 -14.60
C ALA A 4 -4.10 49.38 -13.08
N THR A 5 -5.08 49.89 -12.36
CA THR A 5 -5.24 49.60 -10.93
C THR A 5 -5.74 48.17 -10.81
N GLN A 6 -4.83 47.24 -10.51
CA GLN A 6 -5.18 45.83 -10.31
C GLN A 6 -5.81 45.67 -8.93
N VAL A 7 -7.14 45.62 -8.87
CA VAL A 7 -7.88 45.28 -7.65
C VAL A 7 -8.20 43.79 -7.71
N ILE A 8 -7.54 42.99 -6.87
CA ILE A 8 -7.79 41.55 -6.76
C ILE A 8 -8.80 41.33 -5.64
N VAL A 9 -10.04 40.96 -6.00
CA VAL A 9 -11.09 40.66 -5.02
C VAL A 9 -11.35 39.17 -4.99
N TYR A 10 -11.27 38.58 -3.79
CA TYR A 10 -11.51 37.16 -3.55
C TYR A 10 -12.92 36.96 -2.98
N ASP A 11 -13.75 36.18 -3.68
CA ASP A 11 -15.15 35.88 -3.30
C ASP A 11 -15.31 35.17 -1.94
N ARG A 12 -14.25 34.60 -1.32
CA ARG A 12 -14.44 33.64 -0.19
C ARG A 12 -13.38 33.70 0.92
N MET A 13 -13.73 34.34 2.03
CA MET A 13 -12.90 34.35 3.25
C MET A 13 -13.04 33.11 4.17
N LEU A 14 -13.90 32.11 3.91
CA LEU A 14 -14.33 31.16 4.97
C LEU A 14 -14.17 29.65 4.74
N ARG A 15 -13.45 29.16 3.72
CA ARG A 15 -13.22 27.69 3.54
C ARG A 15 -11.80 27.33 3.13
N ARG A 16 -10.85 27.41 4.09
CA ARG A 16 -9.41 27.13 3.89
C ARG A 16 -9.07 25.72 3.40
N ASP A 17 -9.76 24.66 3.85
CA ASP A 17 -9.26 23.28 3.68
C ASP A 17 -9.39 22.65 2.27
N LYS A 18 -10.09 23.29 1.33
CA LYS A 18 -10.12 22.89 -0.10
C LYS A 18 -9.57 23.98 -1.03
N ALA A 19 -9.22 25.15 -0.50
CA ALA A 19 -8.99 26.37 -1.27
C ALA A 19 -7.64 26.40 -1.99
N ASP A 20 -6.59 25.81 -1.42
CA ASP A 20 -5.23 25.90 -1.99
C ASP A 20 -5.00 25.05 -3.25
N ARG A 21 -5.97 24.23 -3.68
CA ARG A 21 -5.80 23.29 -4.81
C ARG A 21 -6.55 23.66 -6.08
N THR A 22 -7.45 24.63 -5.99
CA THR A 22 -8.22 25.13 -7.14
C THR A 22 -7.92 26.60 -7.31
N ILE A 23 -7.09 26.93 -8.29
CA ILE A 23 -6.94 28.29 -8.78
C ILE A 23 -8.30 28.66 -9.36
N GLN A 24 -8.95 29.66 -8.77
CA GLN A 24 -10.14 30.23 -9.36
C GLN A 24 -9.72 30.95 -10.65
N PRO A 25 -10.42 30.73 -11.77
CA PRO A 25 -10.07 31.36 -13.03
C PRO A 25 -10.03 32.88 -12.87
N GLU A 26 -9.02 33.49 -13.47
CA GLU A 26 -8.88 34.94 -13.54
C GLU A 26 -9.71 35.45 -14.72
N TRP A 27 -10.60 36.39 -14.42
CA TRP A 27 -11.49 37.00 -15.38
C TRP A 27 -11.08 38.45 -15.63
N GLN A 28 -10.82 38.78 -16.89
CA GLN A 28 -10.63 40.16 -17.33
C GLN A 28 -12.00 40.79 -17.59
N LEU A 29 -12.25 41.95 -16.96
CA LEU A 29 -13.47 42.71 -17.21
C LEU A 29 -13.34 43.48 -18.51
N HIS A 30 -14.37 43.43 -19.34
CA HIS A 30 -14.48 44.22 -20.56
C HIS A 30 -15.87 44.86 -20.66
N SER A 31 -15.93 46.06 -21.25
CA SER A 31 -17.19 46.72 -21.52
C SER A 31 -17.94 46.05 -22.67
N THR A 32 -19.26 45.99 -22.53
CA THR A 32 -20.21 45.50 -23.53
C THR A 32 -21.05 46.60 -24.14
N GLU A 33 -20.74 47.87 -23.92
CA GLU A 33 -21.45 48.99 -24.59
C GLU A 33 -21.41 48.84 -26.12
N ALA A 34 -20.26 48.42 -26.64
CA ALA A 34 -20.07 48.15 -28.06
C ALA A 34 -20.84 46.90 -28.56
N ARG A 35 -21.43 46.08 -27.68
CA ARG A 35 -22.26 44.93 -28.07
C ARG A 35 -23.51 45.40 -28.81
N ALA A 36 -24.08 46.55 -28.45
CA ALA A 36 -25.24 47.13 -29.11
C ALA A 36 -24.99 47.38 -30.61
N TRP A 37 -23.76 47.75 -30.99
CA TRP A 37 -23.34 47.91 -32.40
C TRP A 37 -23.23 46.58 -33.15
N ALA A 38 -22.93 45.49 -32.43
CA ALA A 38 -22.75 44.15 -32.97
C ALA A 38 -24.03 43.29 -32.96
N THR A 39 -25.09 43.72 -32.28
CA THR A 39 -26.41 43.06 -32.27
C THR A 39 -27.34 43.68 -33.30
N PRO A 40 -28.10 42.87 -34.06
CA PRO A 40 -29.05 43.42 -35.02
C PRO A 40 -30.21 44.05 -34.25
N SER A 41 -30.66 45.23 -34.67
CA SER A 41 -31.93 45.80 -34.17
C SER A 41 -33.08 44.88 -34.57
N ALA A 42 -34.08 44.73 -33.71
CA ALA A 42 -35.31 43.98 -34.02
C ALA A 42 -36.03 44.55 -35.27
N SER A 43 -35.77 45.81 -35.62
CA SER A 43 -36.31 46.51 -36.80
C SER A 43 -35.37 46.53 -38.02
N ALA A 44 -34.26 45.79 -38.00
CA ALA A 44 -33.26 45.87 -39.08
C ALA A 44 -33.77 45.18 -40.37
N PRO A 45 -33.69 45.84 -41.54
CA PRO A 45 -34.16 45.28 -42.80
C PRO A 45 -33.29 44.10 -43.27
N ALA A 46 -33.90 43.15 -44.00
CA ALA A 46 -33.28 41.86 -44.34
C ALA A 46 -31.96 41.95 -45.11
N TRP A 47 -31.73 43.03 -45.85
CA TRP A 47 -30.49 43.29 -46.60
C TRP A 47 -29.28 43.64 -45.72
N SER A 48 -29.47 43.91 -44.42
CA SER A 48 -28.40 44.21 -43.47
C SER A 48 -27.73 42.96 -42.85
N LYS A 49 -28.29 41.77 -43.08
CA LYS A 49 -27.76 40.47 -42.62
C LYS A 49 -26.27 40.24 -43.00
N PRO A 50 -25.80 40.52 -44.23
CA PRO A 50 -24.38 40.40 -44.59
C PRO A 50 -23.48 41.47 -43.95
N ILE A 51 -24.00 42.54 -43.37
CA ILE A 51 -23.16 43.52 -42.65
C ILE A 51 -23.04 43.11 -41.18
N TRP A 52 -24.07 42.45 -40.64
CA TRP A 52 -24.11 42.01 -39.25
C TRP A 52 -23.04 40.97 -38.89
N TRP A 53 -22.82 39.94 -39.73
CA TRP A 53 -21.79 38.93 -39.42
C TRP A 53 -20.39 39.55 -39.38
N LEU A 54 -20.12 40.52 -40.25
CA LEU A 54 -18.87 41.27 -40.26
C LEU A 54 -18.71 42.12 -38.99
N ARG A 55 -19.76 42.86 -38.57
CA ARG A 55 -19.76 43.63 -37.32
C ARG A 55 -19.56 42.73 -36.10
N LYS A 56 -20.25 41.58 -36.06
CA LYS A 56 -20.08 40.58 -35.00
C LYS A 56 -18.66 40.00 -34.99
N ALA A 57 -18.08 39.69 -36.15
CA ALA A 57 -16.71 39.20 -36.26
C ALA A 57 -15.68 40.24 -35.80
N LEU A 58 -15.84 41.51 -36.22
CA LEU A 58 -15.01 42.63 -35.79
C LEU A 58 -15.13 42.88 -34.28
N TYR A 59 -16.34 42.84 -33.72
CA TYR A 59 -16.56 42.94 -32.28
C TYR A 59 -15.87 41.80 -31.53
N LEU A 60 -16.04 40.55 -31.97
CA LEU A 60 -15.38 39.40 -31.34
C LEU A 60 -13.85 39.49 -31.44
N ALA A 61 -13.32 39.99 -32.56
CA ALA A 61 -11.89 40.22 -32.73
C ALA A 61 -11.39 41.34 -31.80
N ALA A 62 -12.12 42.45 -31.68
CA ALA A 62 -11.80 43.56 -30.80
C ALA A 62 -11.86 43.16 -29.31
N VAL A 63 -12.88 42.37 -28.93
CA VAL A 63 -12.97 41.76 -27.60
C VAL A 63 -11.80 40.83 -27.36
N ARG A 64 -11.35 40.02 -28.33
CA ARG A 64 -10.16 39.15 -28.17
C ARG A 64 -8.86 39.95 -28.01
N MET A 65 -8.71 41.03 -28.77
CA MET A 65 -7.55 41.93 -28.69
C MET A 65 -7.52 42.81 -27.43
N GLY A 66 -8.58 42.79 -26.60
CA GLY A 66 -8.63 43.57 -25.36
C GLY A 66 -8.91 45.06 -25.55
N LEU A 67 -9.47 45.45 -26.69
CA LEU A 67 -9.77 46.86 -26.99
C LEU A 67 -10.84 47.46 -26.05
N PHE A 68 -11.64 46.62 -25.39
CA PHE A 68 -12.70 47.03 -24.47
C PHE A 68 -12.40 46.71 -23.00
N ASP A 69 -11.15 46.41 -22.66
CA ASP A 69 -10.78 46.05 -21.29
C ASP A 69 -10.89 47.25 -20.33
N VAL A 70 -11.50 47.02 -19.17
CA VAL A 70 -11.71 48.04 -18.12
C VAL A 70 -10.51 48.08 -17.14
N GLY A 71 -9.49 47.26 -17.37
CA GLY A 71 -8.28 47.20 -16.52
C GLY A 71 -8.49 46.53 -15.16
N LEU A 72 -9.66 45.95 -14.92
CA LEU A 72 -10.01 45.22 -13.69
C LEU A 72 -9.99 43.71 -13.92
N ARG A 73 -9.59 42.98 -12.89
CA ARG A 73 -9.52 41.52 -12.90
C ARG A 73 -10.15 40.93 -11.66
N VAL A 74 -10.93 39.88 -11.83
CA VAL A 74 -11.67 39.24 -10.73
C VAL A 74 -11.42 37.75 -10.72
N HIS A 75 -11.25 37.18 -9.52
CA HIS A 75 -11.13 35.74 -9.33
C HIS A 75 -12.45 35.19 -8.78
N GLY A 76 -13.01 34.18 -9.45
CA GLY A 76 -14.31 33.64 -9.08
C GLY A 76 -14.84 32.59 -10.06
N SER A 77 -16.01 32.02 -9.76
CA SER A 77 -16.83 31.42 -10.81
C SER A 77 -17.29 32.53 -11.77
N GLN A 78 -17.63 32.19 -13.02
CA GLN A 78 -18.05 33.20 -14.01
C GLN A 78 -19.20 34.09 -13.51
N SER A 79 -20.21 33.49 -12.86
CA SER A 79 -21.34 34.22 -12.28
C SER A 79 -20.91 35.15 -11.14
N ALA A 80 -20.14 34.64 -10.17
CA ALA A 80 -19.66 35.44 -9.05
C ALA A 80 -18.71 36.55 -9.51
N ALA A 81 -17.87 36.28 -10.50
CA ALA A 81 -16.98 37.27 -11.09
C ALA A 81 -17.77 38.37 -11.82
N LEU A 82 -18.85 38.02 -12.52
CA LEU A 82 -19.76 38.96 -13.16
C LEU A 82 -20.54 39.79 -12.13
N ASP A 83 -21.10 39.16 -11.10
CA ASP A 83 -21.87 39.82 -10.05
C ASP A 83 -20.98 40.80 -9.28
N LEU A 84 -19.75 40.37 -8.94
CA LEU A 84 -18.75 41.21 -8.30
C LEU A 84 -18.27 42.34 -9.23
N ALA A 85 -18.06 42.05 -10.52
CA ALA A 85 -17.69 43.06 -11.51
C ALA A 85 -18.72 44.19 -11.58
N ARG A 86 -20.02 43.83 -11.65
CA ARG A 86 -21.13 44.79 -11.67
C ARG A 86 -21.24 45.56 -10.36
N GLY A 87 -21.04 44.89 -9.22
CA GLY A 87 -21.03 45.51 -7.90
C GLY A 87 -19.92 46.54 -7.72
N ILE A 88 -18.68 46.23 -8.16
CA ILE A 88 -17.52 47.12 -8.03
C ILE A 88 -17.62 48.32 -8.97
N THR A 89 -18.05 48.09 -10.21
CA THR A 89 -18.10 49.14 -11.24
C THR A 89 -19.38 49.98 -11.21
N ALA A 90 -20.39 49.54 -10.46
CA ALA A 90 -21.76 50.08 -10.50
C ALA A 90 -22.34 50.18 -11.92
N ARG A 91 -21.91 49.27 -12.82
CA ARG A 91 -22.23 49.27 -14.24
C ARG A 91 -22.85 47.94 -14.65
N ASN A 92 -23.95 48.01 -15.41
CA ASN A 92 -24.63 46.83 -15.96
C ASN A 92 -24.06 46.40 -17.32
N ASP A 93 -23.27 47.26 -17.97
CA ASP A 93 -22.67 47.06 -19.29
C ASP A 93 -21.32 46.33 -19.25
N VAL A 94 -21.01 45.57 -18.19
CA VAL A 94 -19.74 44.85 -18.06
C VAL A 94 -19.95 43.34 -18.17
N ASP A 95 -19.02 42.67 -18.86
CA ASP A 95 -18.97 41.22 -18.98
C ASP A 95 -17.53 40.73 -18.72
N VAL A 96 -17.39 39.43 -18.43
CA VAL A 96 -16.13 38.83 -18.01
C VAL A 96 -15.58 37.90 -19.10
N ARG A 97 -14.31 38.04 -19.44
CA ARG A 97 -13.61 37.15 -20.38
C ARG A 97 -12.44 36.45 -19.69
N PRO A 98 -12.22 35.14 -19.94
CA PRO A 98 -11.13 34.43 -19.30
C PRO A 98 -9.78 34.90 -19.86
N LEU A 99 -8.84 35.22 -18.98
CA LEU A 99 -7.51 35.70 -19.35
C LEU A 99 -6.65 34.61 -20.01
N ASP A 100 -6.86 33.36 -19.61
CA ASP A 100 -6.00 32.24 -20.02
C ASP A 100 -6.24 31.74 -21.45
N GLY A 101 -7.06 32.44 -22.25
CA GLY A 101 -7.40 32.09 -23.64
C GLY A 101 -8.19 30.77 -23.79
N ARG A 102 -8.39 30.05 -22.69
CA ARG A 102 -9.15 28.80 -22.62
C ARG A 102 -10.52 29.15 -22.07
N GLY A 103 -11.48 29.37 -22.96
CA GLY A 103 -12.89 29.68 -22.67
C GLY A 103 -13.67 28.58 -21.93
N ARG A 104 -13.02 27.82 -21.04
CA ARG A 104 -13.66 26.72 -20.31
C ARG A 104 -14.07 27.22 -18.92
N PRO A 105 -15.38 27.18 -18.59
CA PRO A 105 -15.85 27.40 -17.23
C PRO A 105 -15.41 26.21 -16.37
N GLY A 106 -14.18 26.26 -15.87
CA GLY A 106 -13.60 25.20 -15.05
C GLY A 106 -12.64 25.78 -14.04
N THR A 107 -12.66 25.23 -12.83
CA THR A 107 -11.63 25.50 -11.82
C THR A 107 -10.29 25.00 -12.35
N LEU A 108 -9.29 25.87 -12.39
CA LEU A 108 -7.94 25.49 -12.80
C LEU A 108 -7.29 24.76 -11.63
N GLN A 109 -6.97 23.48 -11.80
CA GLN A 109 -6.13 22.78 -10.83
C GLN A 109 -4.69 23.29 -10.93
N HIS A 110 -4.01 23.41 -9.79
CA HIS A 110 -2.58 23.74 -9.75
C HIS A 110 -1.81 22.82 -10.70
N GLY A 111 -0.97 23.38 -11.59
CA GLY A 111 -0.26 22.59 -12.61
C GLY A 111 0.59 21.47 -12.01
N GLU A 112 1.13 21.70 -10.81
CA GLU A 112 1.86 20.72 -10.01
C GLU A 112 0.98 19.55 -9.55
N ASP A 113 -0.26 19.80 -9.14
CA ASP A 113 -1.20 18.75 -8.74
C ASP A 113 -1.66 17.92 -9.94
N ALA A 114 -1.84 18.55 -11.10
CA ALA A 114 -2.14 17.87 -12.35
C ALA A 114 -0.97 16.99 -12.83
N LEU A 115 0.26 17.49 -12.76
CA LEU A 115 1.47 16.73 -13.07
C LEU A 115 1.67 15.57 -12.11
N ASN A 116 1.57 15.80 -10.79
CA ASN A 116 1.69 14.76 -9.77
C ASN A 116 0.65 13.66 -9.96
N ARG A 117 -0.59 14.03 -10.30
CA ARG A 117 -1.66 13.07 -10.61
C ARG A 117 -1.36 12.29 -11.89
N ALA A 118 -0.91 12.95 -12.95
CA ALA A 118 -0.56 12.29 -14.21
C ALA A 118 0.62 11.35 -14.03
N LEU A 119 1.66 11.75 -13.29
CA LEU A 119 2.80 10.91 -12.93
C LEU A 119 2.37 9.71 -12.09
N ALA A 120 1.50 9.89 -11.09
CA ALA A 120 1.00 8.77 -10.29
C ALA A 120 0.19 7.76 -11.15
N LEU A 121 -0.63 8.26 -12.08
CA LEU A 121 -1.41 7.45 -13.02
C LEU A 121 -0.55 6.78 -14.11
N PHE A 122 0.69 7.24 -14.32
CA PHE A 122 1.65 6.65 -15.23
C PHE A 122 2.57 5.64 -14.52
N LEU A 123 3.20 6.06 -13.44
CA LEU A 123 4.18 5.28 -12.67
C LEU A 123 3.54 4.12 -11.92
N GLY A 124 2.31 4.28 -11.41
CA GLY A 124 1.60 3.22 -10.71
C GLY A 124 1.41 1.95 -11.58
N PRO A 125 0.78 2.07 -12.77
CA PRO A 125 0.63 0.93 -13.68
C PRO A 125 1.97 0.40 -14.21
N MET A 126 2.99 1.26 -14.44
CA MET A 126 4.34 0.79 -14.81
C MET A 126 4.96 -0.08 -13.70
N ALA A 127 4.86 0.33 -12.44
CA ALA A 127 5.33 -0.47 -11.30
C ALA A 127 4.55 -1.80 -11.16
N ALA A 128 3.24 -1.78 -11.40
CA ALA A 128 2.44 -3.00 -11.44
C ALA A 128 2.86 -3.93 -12.60
N ALA A 129 3.17 -3.38 -13.77
CA ALA A 129 3.68 -4.15 -14.90
C ALA A 129 5.02 -4.83 -14.57
N ILE A 130 5.96 -4.15 -13.89
CA ILE A 130 7.21 -4.76 -13.38
C ILE A 130 6.89 -5.97 -12.50
N LEU A 131 5.98 -5.81 -11.54
CA LEU A 131 5.60 -6.90 -10.63
C LEU A 131 5.05 -8.11 -11.39
N PHE A 132 4.10 -7.90 -12.31
CA PHE A 132 3.51 -9.00 -13.08
C PHE A 132 4.51 -9.68 -14.02
N LEU A 133 5.40 -8.91 -14.67
CA LEU A 133 6.47 -9.48 -15.48
C LEU A 133 7.41 -10.36 -14.65
N VAL A 134 7.77 -9.90 -13.45
CA VAL A 134 8.62 -10.64 -12.53
C VAL A 134 7.95 -11.93 -12.04
N LEU A 135 6.66 -11.86 -11.69
CA LEU A 135 5.88 -13.02 -11.23
C LEU A 135 5.72 -14.08 -12.32
N SER A 136 5.67 -13.69 -13.60
CA SER A 136 5.50 -14.64 -14.70
C SER A 136 6.64 -15.68 -14.81
N ARG A 137 7.85 -15.35 -14.36
CA ARG A 137 9.03 -16.25 -14.42
C ARG A 137 8.93 -17.48 -13.53
N GLY A 138 8.20 -17.38 -12.42
CA GLY A 138 8.06 -18.48 -11.44
C GLY A 138 6.66 -19.10 -11.41
N ALA A 139 5.76 -18.67 -12.29
CA ALA A 139 4.38 -19.12 -12.30
C ALA A 139 4.20 -20.40 -13.12
N SER A 140 3.11 -21.13 -12.85
CA SER A 140 2.63 -22.17 -13.76
C SER A 140 2.32 -21.58 -15.15
N PRO A 141 2.26 -22.37 -16.24
CA PRO A 141 2.03 -21.84 -17.59
C PRO A 141 0.78 -20.94 -17.68
N LEU A 142 -0.31 -21.34 -17.02
CA LEU A 142 -1.53 -20.56 -16.95
C LEU A 142 -1.34 -19.27 -16.12
N GLY A 143 -0.64 -19.35 -14.98
CA GLY A 143 -0.30 -18.18 -14.17
C GLY A 143 0.63 -17.19 -14.90
N ALA A 144 1.54 -17.69 -15.72
CA ALA A 144 2.42 -16.88 -16.55
C ALA A 144 1.61 -16.11 -17.60
N VAL A 145 0.68 -16.78 -18.32
CA VAL A 145 -0.21 -16.12 -19.29
C VAL A 145 -1.05 -15.02 -18.63
N ILE A 146 -1.65 -15.30 -17.47
CA ILE A 146 -2.44 -14.30 -16.73
C ILE A 146 -1.56 -13.11 -16.33
N SER A 147 -0.34 -13.37 -15.85
CA SER A 147 0.59 -12.32 -15.44
C SER A 147 1.04 -11.45 -16.62
N TRP A 148 1.30 -12.06 -17.78
CA TRP A 148 1.61 -11.31 -19.00
C TRP A 148 0.44 -10.44 -19.46
N LEU A 149 -0.78 -10.97 -19.48
CA LEU A 149 -1.98 -10.20 -19.82
C LEU A 149 -2.18 -9.02 -18.86
N ALA A 150 -1.98 -9.23 -17.57
CA ALA A 150 -2.04 -8.17 -16.57
C ALA A 150 -0.95 -7.10 -16.80
N ALA A 151 0.28 -7.51 -17.13
CA ALA A 151 1.37 -6.59 -17.46
C ALA A 151 1.05 -5.73 -18.70
N PHE A 152 0.50 -6.35 -19.76
CA PHE A 152 0.07 -5.63 -20.96
C PHE A 152 -1.06 -4.65 -20.67
N ALA A 153 -2.07 -5.06 -19.89
CA ALA A 153 -3.16 -4.17 -19.49
C ALA A 153 -2.64 -2.96 -18.70
N CYS A 154 -1.75 -3.19 -17.72
CA CYS A 154 -1.13 -2.10 -16.95
C CYS A 154 -0.31 -1.16 -17.84
N THR A 155 0.44 -1.72 -18.80
CA THR A 155 1.21 -0.94 -19.77
C THR A 155 0.31 -0.09 -20.66
N GLY A 156 -0.79 -0.66 -21.16
CA GLY A 156 -1.79 0.08 -21.94
C GLY A 156 -2.40 1.25 -21.17
N VAL A 157 -2.73 1.04 -19.88
CA VAL A 157 -3.22 2.13 -19.01
C VAL A 157 -2.16 3.22 -18.82
N ALA A 158 -0.90 2.86 -18.59
CA ALA A 158 0.19 3.83 -18.51
C ALA A 158 0.40 4.60 -19.82
N TRP A 159 0.33 3.93 -20.97
CA TRP A 159 0.44 4.60 -22.27
C TRP A 159 -0.69 5.59 -22.49
N TRP A 160 -1.93 5.22 -22.15
CA TRP A 160 -3.07 6.12 -22.22
C TRP A 160 -2.87 7.36 -21.33
N THR A 161 -2.34 7.19 -20.12
CA THR A 161 -2.11 8.30 -19.20
C THR A 161 -0.89 9.15 -19.59
N ALA A 162 0.11 8.59 -20.27
CA ALA A 162 1.25 9.33 -20.81
C ALA A 162 0.84 10.40 -21.84
N LEU A 163 -0.26 10.17 -22.58
CA LEU A 163 -0.84 11.15 -23.51
C LEU A 163 -1.44 12.37 -22.79
N THR A 164 -1.71 12.25 -21.48
CA THR A 164 -2.25 13.33 -20.65
C THR A 164 -1.18 14.12 -19.90
N LEU A 165 0.10 13.75 -20.01
CA LEU A 165 1.20 14.44 -19.33
C LEU A 165 1.38 15.86 -19.88
N PRO A 166 1.32 16.90 -19.02
CA PRO A 166 1.34 18.29 -19.47
C PRO A 166 2.67 18.73 -20.10
N TRP A 167 3.77 17.99 -19.88
CA TRP A 167 5.09 18.31 -20.43
C TRP A 167 5.29 17.82 -21.88
N ALA A 168 4.49 16.84 -22.31
CA ALA A 168 4.57 16.33 -23.67
C ALA A 168 3.74 17.23 -24.61
N ARG A 169 4.35 18.35 -25.00
CA ARG A 169 3.74 19.37 -25.88
C ARG A 169 3.27 18.81 -27.24
N THR A 170 3.73 17.62 -27.62
CA THR A 170 3.34 16.88 -28.83
C THR A 170 3.14 15.39 -28.54
N TRP A 171 2.20 14.76 -29.26
CA TRP A 171 1.89 13.32 -29.14
C TRP A 171 3.11 12.41 -29.38
N ILE A 172 4.02 12.82 -30.28
CA ILE A 172 5.26 12.10 -30.58
C ILE A 172 6.17 12.02 -29.35
N ARG A 173 6.31 13.12 -28.59
CA ARG A 173 7.14 13.13 -27.37
C ARG A 173 6.53 12.25 -26.28
N SER A 174 5.20 12.23 -26.12
CA SER A 174 4.52 11.29 -25.21
C SER A 174 4.79 9.84 -25.60
N ALA A 175 4.66 9.52 -26.89
CA ALA A 175 4.86 8.15 -27.38
C ALA A 175 6.30 7.67 -27.18
N LEU A 176 7.29 8.51 -27.50
CA LEU A 176 8.71 8.20 -27.27
C LEU A 176 9.01 8.00 -25.78
N PHE A 177 8.46 8.83 -24.91
CA PHE A 177 8.62 8.70 -23.46
C PHE A 177 7.99 7.41 -22.92
N ALA A 178 6.76 7.08 -23.35
CA ALA A 178 6.08 5.86 -22.97
C ALA A 178 6.85 4.62 -23.45
N LEU A 179 7.32 4.63 -24.70
CA LEU A 179 8.14 3.56 -25.27
C LEU A 179 9.45 3.37 -24.50
N ALA A 180 10.21 4.45 -24.27
CA ALA A 180 11.45 4.39 -23.50
C ALA A 180 11.23 3.85 -22.08
N SER A 181 10.14 4.28 -21.43
CA SER A 181 9.79 3.81 -20.09
C SER A 181 9.36 2.34 -20.05
N THR A 182 8.64 1.86 -21.07
CA THR A 182 8.28 0.44 -21.22
C THR A 182 9.52 -0.42 -21.45
N VAL A 183 10.43 0.02 -22.32
CA VAL A 183 11.71 -0.66 -22.56
C VAL A 183 12.52 -0.74 -21.27
N LEU A 184 12.63 0.36 -20.52
CA LEU A 184 13.30 0.39 -19.22
C LEU A 184 12.64 -0.55 -18.20
N THR A 185 11.30 -0.57 -18.17
CA THR A 185 10.50 -1.45 -17.30
C THR A 185 10.79 -2.92 -17.59
N VAL A 186 10.81 -3.32 -18.87
CA VAL A 186 11.11 -4.69 -19.28
C VAL A 186 12.54 -5.06 -18.92
N PHE A 187 13.51 -4.20 -19.20
CA PHE A 187 14.91 -4.43 -18.84
C PHE A 187 15.12 -4.55 -17.33
N PHE A 188 14.49 -3.68 -16.54
CA PHE A 188 14.58 -3.72 -15.09
C PHE A 188 13.94 -5.00 -14.51
N ALA A 189 12.76 -5.38 -15.03
CA ALA A 189 12.03 -6.56 -14.56
C ALA A 189 12.73 -7.89 -14.92
N LEU A 190 13.17 -8.03 -16.18
CA LEU A 190 13.66 -9.30 -16.71
C LEU A 190 15.19 -9.40 -16.74
N GLY A 191 15.90 -8.27 -16.71
CA GLY A 191 17.35 -8.22 -16.92
C GLY A 191 17.73 -8.34 -18.39
N ILE A 192 19.03 -8.35 -18.65
CA ILE A 192 19.61 -8.58 -19.98
C ILE A 192 20.36 -9.91 -19.93
N PRO A 193 19.99 -10.91 -20.75
CA PRO A 193 20.67 -12.20 -20.78
C PRO A 193 22.19 -12.03 -20.96
N GLY A 194 22.97 -12.60 -20.05
CA GLY A 194 24.44 -12.55 -20.09
C GLY A 194 25.10 -11.26 -19.55
N LEU A 195 24.32 -10.25 -19.17
CA LEU A 195 24.85 -8.96 -18.68
C LEU A 195 24.41 -8.65 -17.24
N THR A 196 23.10 -8.71 -16.96
CA THR A 196 22.55 -8.36 -15.64
C THR A 196 21.35 -9.23 -15.31
N SER A 197 21.31 -9.79 -14.09
CA SER A 197 20.09 -10.41 -13.58
C SER A 197 19.02 -9.34 -13.33
N GLY A 198 17.80 -9.61 -13.80
CA GLY A 198 16.64 -8.76 -13.48
C GLY A 198 16.27 -8.83 -12.00
N VAL A 199 15.37 -7.95 -11.58
CA VAL A 199 14.81 -7.91 -10.21
C VAL A 199 14.31 -9.29 -9.80
N THR A 200 14.56 -9.75 -8.57
CA THR A 200 14.03 -11.05 -8.09
C THR A 200 12.56 -10.96 -7.68
N THR A 201 11.85 -12.09 -7.62
CA THR A 201 10.43 -12.11 -7.19
C THR A 201 10.23 -11.49 -5.82
N THR A 202 11.11 -11.82 -4.86
CA THR A 202 11.06 -11.25 -3.51
C THR A 202 11.29 -9.74 -3.54
N GLN A 203 12.27 -9.25 -4.31
CA GLN A 203 12.52 -7.81 -4.44
C GLN A 203 11.33 -7.07 -5.05
N ALA A 204 10.71 -7.62 -6.12
CA ALA A 204 9.56 -7.00 -6.76
C ALA A 204 8.36 -6.89 -5.82
N VAL A 205 8.05 -7.96 -5.08
CA VAL A 205 6.95 -7.97 -4.10
C VAL A 205 7.22 -6.97 -2.97
N VAL A 206 8.45 -6.91 -2.46
CA VAL A 206 8.84 -5.95 -1.41
C VAL A 206 8.73 -4.51 -1.91
N MET A 207 9.25 -4.20 -3.11
CA MET A 207 9.17 -2.86 -3.69
C MET A 207 7.71 -2.43 -3.94
N ALA A 208 6.90 -3.32 -4.52
CA ALA A 208 5.48 -3.07 -4.76
C ALA A 208 4.72 -2.85 -3.44
N GLY A 209 5.00 -3.67 -2.42
CA GLY A 209 4.45 -3.53 -1.08
C GLY A 209 4.81 -2.18 -0.47
N VAL A 210 6.10 -1.86 -0.36
CA VAL A 210 6.58 -0.58 0.20
C VAL A 210 5.99 0.61 -0.56
N GLY A 211 6.00 0.59 -1.89
CA GLY A 211 5.39 1.63 -2.72
C GLY A 211 3.90 1.80 -2.45
N TYR A 212 3.15 0.69 -2.38
CA TYR A 212 1.73 0.70 -2.07
C TYR A 212 1.43 1.27 -0.69
N TYR A 213 2.13 0.80 0.36
CA TYR A 213 1.95 1.29 1.72
C TYR A 213 2.31 2.76 1.85
N THR A 214 3.48 3.17 1.35
CA THR A 214 3.95 4.56 1.46
C THR A 214 3.02 5.52 0.73
N VAL A 215 2.71 5.27 -0.55
CA VAL A 215 1.81 6.11 -1.34
C VAL A 215 0.42 6.13 -0.72
N GLY A 216 -0.14 4.98 -0.39
CA GLY A 216 -1.50 4.91 0.16
C GLY A 216 -1.65 5.58 1.52
N LEU A 217 -0.71 5.37 2.44
CA LEU A 217 -0.74 6.00 3.76
C LEU A 217 -0.46 7.50 3.69
N VAL A 218 0.46 7.96 2.82
CA VAL A 218 0.68 9.40 2.60
C VAL A 218 -0.57 10.06 2.02
N LEU A 219 -1.22 9.43 1.04
CA LEU A 219 -2.47 9.94 0.45
C LEU A 219 -3.63 9.95 1.47
N LEU A 220 -3.68 8.96 2.36
CA LEU A 220 -4.63 8.91 3.47
C LEU A 220 -4.36 10.03 4.48
N GLY A 221 -3.10 10.16 4.92
CA GLY A 221 -2.64 11.13 5.91
C GLY A 221 -2.74 12.58 5.44
N ARG A 222 -2.56 12.86 4.13
CA ARG A 222 -2.67 14.21 3.55
C ARG A 222 -4.01 14.92 3.81
N ARG A 223 -5.07 14.20 4.20
CA ARG A 223 -6.38 14.79 4.52
C ARG A 223 -6.75 14.68 6.01
N TRP A 224 -5.97 13.95 6.79
CA TRP A 224 -6.18 13.84 8.23
C TRP A 224 -5.19 14.73 8.95
N LYS A 225 -5.67 15.52 9.91
CA LYS A 225 -4.79 16.28 10.79
C LYS A 225 -3.99 15.24 11.58
N TRP A 226 -2.69 15.12 11.31
CA TRP A 226 -1.79 14.20 12.02
C TRP A 226 -1.94 14.30 13.54
N GLN A 227 -2.25 15.50 14.05
CA GLN A 227 -2.57 15.76 15.45
C GLN A 227 -3.78 14.96 15.97
N VAL A 228 -4.86 14.88 15.20
CA VAL A 228 -6.07 14.11 15.57
C VAL A 228 -5.79 12.63 15.52
N LEU A 229 -5.05 12.18 14.50
CA LEU A 229 -4.67 10.78 14.29
C LEU A 229 -3.75 10.30 15.41
N ALA A 230 -2.69 11.05 15.72
CA ALA A 230 -1.77 10.76 16.79
C ALA A 230 -2.43 10.82 18.18
N ALA A 231 -3.31 11.79 18.42
CA ALA A 231 -3.99 11.92 19.71
C ALA A 231 -5.05 10.82 19.96
N SER A 232 -5.66 10.25 18.91
CA SER A 232 -6.75 9.27 19.04
C SER A 232 -6.34 7.83 18.76
N VAL A 233 -5.55 7.59 17.71
CA VAL A 233 -5.21 6.24 17.24
C VAL A 233 -3.99 5.70 17.97
N LEU A 234 -2.98 6.54 18.26
CA LEU A 234 -1.76 6.08 18.91
C LEU A 234 -2.00 5.49 20.32
N PRO A 235 -2.79 6.14 21.20
CA PRO A 235 -3.12 5.56 22.51
C PRO A 235 -3.90 4.26 22.37
N LEU A 236 -4.82 4.19 21.41
CA LEU A 236 -5.65 3.01 21.20
C LEU A 236 -4.82 1.83 20.69
N ILE A 237 -3.88 2.07 19.77
CA ILE A 237 -2.90 1.06 19.34
C ILE A 237 -2.02 0.65 20.52
N ALA A 238 -1.52 1.60 21.32
CA ALA A 238 -0.70 1.29 22.48
C ALA A 238 -1.45 0.39 23.49
N THR A 239 -2.70 0.73 23.81
CA THR A 239 -3.53 -0.09 24.70
C THR A 239 -3.79 -1.47 24.13
N VAL A 240 -4.10 -1.59 22.83
CA VAL A 240 -4.30 -2.88 22.17
C VAL A 240 -3.03 -3.71 22.18
N VAL A 241 -1.87 -3.11 21.89
CA VAL A 241 -0.57 -3.81 21.92
C VAL A 241 -0.24 -4.28 23.34
N VAL A 242 -0.39 -3.41 24.35
CA VAL A 242 -0.12 -3.77 25.74
C VAL A 242 -1.08 -4.85 26.26
N ALA A 243 -2.35 -4.82 25.85
CA ALA A 243 -3.34 -5.84 26.24
C ALA A 243 -3.17 -7.17 25.47
N ALA A 244 -2.83 -7.12 24.18
CA ALA A 244 -2.68 -8.29 23.34
C ALA A 244 -1.36 -9.02 23.55
N LEU A 245 -0.28 -8.32 23.91
CA LEU A 245 1.05 -8.89 24.09
C LEU A 245 1.06 -10.06 25.10
N PRO A 246 0.55 -9.93 26.33
CA PRO A 246 0.53 -11.04 27.29
C PRO A 246 -0.22 -12.26 26.76
N LEU A 247 -1.40 -12.04 26.17
CA LEU A 247 -2.28 -13.09 25.65
C LEU A 247 -1.67 -13.84 24.46
N THR A 248 -0.98 -13.13 23.58
CA THR A 248 -0.45 -13.68 22.32
C THR A 248 0.96 -14.25 22.44
N SER A 249 1.69 -13.85 23.48
CA SER A 249 3.12 -14.18 23.65
C SER A 249 3.42 -15.66 23.83
N ARG A 250 2.50 -16.44 24.39
CA ARG A 250 2.65 -17.90 24.58
C ARG A 250 1.85 -18.73 23.60
N PHE A 251 0.91 -18.14 22.88
CA PHE A 251 -0.04 -18.87 22.04
C PHE A 251 0.64 -19.76 21.00
N LEU A 252 1.69 -19.26 20.34
CA LEU A 252 2.45 -20.06 19.36
C LEU A 252 3.28 -21.17 20.00
N HIS A 253 3.79 -20.94 21.21
CA HIS A 253 4.53 -21.94 21.98
C HIS A 253 3.62 -23.03 22.52
N ASP A 254 2.41 -22.68 22.95
CA ASP A 254 1.42 -23.65 23.43
C ASP A 254 0.95 -24.57 22.31
N ILE A 255 0.68 -24.06 21.09
CA ILE A 255 0.35 -24.91 19.94
C ILE A 255 1.54 -25.81 19.56
N TYR A 256 2.76 -25.27 19.61
CA TYR A 256 3.97 -26.05 19.32
C TYR A 256 4.19 -27.15 20.37
N ALA A 257 3.95 -26.84 21.65
CA ALA A 257 4.06 -27.77 22.77
C ALA A 257 3.00 -28.87 22.68
N ASP A 258 1.74 -28.50 22.40
CA ASP A 258 0.62 -29.43 22.22
C ASP A 258 0.88 -30.41 21.08
N GLU A 259 1.39 -29.93 19.94
CA GLU A 259 1.75 -30.80 18.80
C GLU A 259 2.87 -31.80 19.14
N LEU A 260 3.72 -31.49 20.13
CA LEU A 260 4.76 -32.37 20.64
C LEU A 260 4.39 -33.01 21.99
N SER A 261 3.15 -32.89 22.46
CA SER A 261 2.69 -33.36 23.78
C SER A 261 3.60 -32.94 24.95
N LEU A 262 4.25 -31.78 24.81
CA LEU A 262 5.09 -31.15 25.83
C LEU A 262 4.24 -30.27 26.74
N THR A 263 4.62 -30.15 28.00
CA THR A 263 4.03 -29.15 28.89
C THR A 263 4.64 -27.77 28.64
N SER A 264 3.92 -26.70 28.99
CA SER A 264 4.42 -25.33 28.78
C SER A 264 5.72 -25.04 29.54
N ALA A 265 5.91 -25.67 30.72
CA ALA A 265 7.14 -25.60 31.49
C ALA A 265 8.35 -26.23 30.77
N GLU A 266 8.11 -27.30 29.99
CA GLU A 266 9.14 -28.07 29.28
C GLU A 266 9.75 -27.33 28.10
N THR A 267 9.08 -26.30 27.58
CA THR A 267 9.60 -25.49 26.48
C THR A 267 10.60 -24.42 26.91
N GLY A 268 10.67 -24.07 28.21
CA GLY A 268 11.73 -23.24 28.78
C GLY A 268 11.91 -21.84 28.14
N VAL A 269 10.87 -21.26 27.56
CA VAL A 269 11.00 -20.09 26.66
C VAL A 269 11.22 -18.79 27.44
N SER A 270 12.35 -18.11 27.19
CA SER A 270 12.63 -16.78 27.75
C SER A 270 11.64 -15.71 27.25
N GLY A 271 11.43 -14.64 28.04
CA GLY A 271 10.50 -13.55 27.69
C GLY A 271 10.78 -12.85 26.35
N ILE A 272 12.04 -12.77 25.92
CA ILE A 272 12.42 -12.15 24.62
C ILE A 272 11.84 -12.96 23.45
N TRP A 273 11.85 -14.28 23.57
CA TRP A 273 11.30 -15.17 22.54
C TRP A 273 9.78 -15.22 22.53
N GLN A 274 9.14 -15.05 23.70
CA GLN A 274 7.70 -14.85 23.80
C GLN A 274 7.27 -13.53 23.12
N LEU A 275 8.07 -12.47 23.29
CA LEU A 275 7.87 -11.21 22.57
C LEU A 275 8.03 -11.38 21.05
N ALA A 276 9.08 -12.09 20.61
CA ALA A 276 9.30 -12.36 19.18
C ALA A 276 8.15 -13.17 18.54
N ALA A 277 7.62 -14.16 19.27
CA ALA A 277 6.44 -14.92 18.86
C ALA A 277 5.18 -14.03 18.76
N ALA A 278 4.95 -13.17 19.76
CA ALA A 278 3.85 -12.20 19.72
C ALA A 278 3.97 -11.25 18.51
N VAL A 279 5.18 -10.72 18.25
CA VAL A 279 5.43 -9.85 17.09
C VAL A 279 5.14 -10.60 15.79
N LYS A 280 5.57 -11.87 15.66
CA LYS A 280 5.24 -12.68 14.47
C LYS A 280 3.73 -12.85 14.30
N LEU A 281 2.97 -12.99 15.38
CA LEU A 281 1.51 -13.12 15.33
C LEU A 281 0.83 -11.79 14.94
N LEU A 282 1.27 -10.68 15.53
CA LEU A 282 0.63 -9.38 15.38
C LEU A 282 1.04 -8.65 14.08
N TRP A 283 2.27 -8.84 13.63
CA TRP A 283 2.84 -8.10 12.50
C TRP A 283 2.05 -8.25 11.20
N PRO A 284 1.65 -9.47 10.75
CA PRO A 284 0.89 -9.59 9.52
C PRO A 284 -0.56 -9.09 9.69
N SER A 285 -1.15 -9.14 10.89
CA SER A 285 -2.46 -8.51 11.16
C SER A 285 -2.37 -6.98 11.02
N LEU A 286 -1.34 -6.36 11.57
CA LEU A 286 -1.05 -4.95 11.37
C LEU A 286 -0.81 -4.64 9.88
N GLY A 287 -0.05 -5.50 9.21
CA GLY A 287 0.18 -5.42 7.76
C GLY A 287 -1.12 -5.44 6.95
N ALA A 288 -2.08 -6.31 7.30
CA ALA A 288 -3.39 -6.38 6.66
C ALA A 288 -4.22 -5.12 6.90
N VAL A 289 -4.26 -4.61 8.14
CA VAL A 289 -4.96 -3.35 8.46
C VAL A 289 -4.36 -2.18 7.67
N LEU A 290 -3.02 -2.07 7.68
CA LEU A 290 -2.32 -1.03 6.93
C LEU A 290 -2.52 -1.18 5.42
N PHE A 291 -2.69 -2.40 4.91
CA PHE A 291 -2.91 -2.66 3.50
C PHE A 291 -4.26 -2.10 3.06
N ILE A 292 -5.31 -2.40 3.84
CA ILE A 292 -6.65 -1.86 3.61
C ILE A 292 -6.66 -0.33 3.75
N ALA A 293 -5.96 0.21 4.76
CA ALA A 293 -5.83 1.65 4.95
C ALA A 293 -5.13 2.34 3.77
N ALA A 294 -4.03 1.77 3.27
CA ALA A 294 -3.31 2.27 2.11
C ALA A 294 -4.19 2.24 0.85
N GLY A 295 -4.88 1.12 0.60
CA GLY A 295 -5.84 0.98 -0.49
C GLY A 295 -6.96 2.00 -0.42
N TRP A 296 -7.51 2.24 0.77
CA TRP A 296 -8.52 3.26 1.00
C TRP A 296 -8.00 4.67 0.67
N GLY A 297 -6.77 4.99 1.06
CA GLY A 297 -6.09 6.24 0.71
C GLY A 297 -6.00 6.44 -0.80
N ILE A 298 -5.54 5.42 -1.53
CA ILE A 298 -5.42 5.43 -2.99
C ILE A 298 -6.79 5.59 -3.66
N LEU A 299 -7.74 4.72 -3.34
CA LEU A 299 -9.06 4.70 -3.96
C LEU A 299 -9.82 6.02 -3.73
N ARG A 300 -9.72 6.58 -2.52
CA ARG A 300 -10.32 7.88 -2.19
C ARG A 300 -9.63 9.03 -2.92
N TYR A 301 -8.30 9.00 -3.05
CA TYR A 301 -7.55 10.03 -3.76
C TYR A 301 -7.95 10.11 -5.24
N PHE A 302 -8.08 8.95 -5.89
CA PHE A 302 -8.51 8.87 -7.29
C PHE A 302 -10.03 8.96 -7.48
N HIS A 303 -10.80 9.20 -6.41
CA HIS A 303 -12.26 9.31 -6.42
C HIS A 303 -12.97 8.05 -6.95
N PHE A 304 -12.31 6.89 -6.89
CA PHE A 304 -12.94 5.59 -7.19
C PHE A 304 -13.99 5.22 -6.14
N ILE A 305 -13.84 5.74 -4.92
CA ILE A 305 -14.81 5.58 -3.84
C ILE A 305 -15.40 6.94 -3.47
N ARG A 306 -16.74 7.03 -3.41
CA ARG A 306 -17.43 8.19 -2.84
C ARG A 306 -17.34 8.17 -1.31
N PRO A 307 -17.10 9.31 -0.65
CA PRO A 307 -17.18 9.40 0.81
C PRO A 307 -18.57 8.93 1.27
N ARG A 308 -18.64 8.00 2.22
CA ARG A 308 -19.87 7.35 2.74
C ARG A 308 -20.55 6.33 1.81
N SER A 309 -19.85 5.82 0.80
CA SER A 309 -20.33 4.66 0.06
C SER A 309 -20.37 3.43 0.98
N PHE A 310 -21.58 2.95 1.30
CA PHE A 310 -21.79 1.73 2.08
C PHE A 310 -21.13 0.53 1.41
N THR A 311 -21.27 0.39 0.09
CA THR A 311 -20.68 -0.71 -0.69
C THR A 311 -19.15 -0.74 -0.61
N ALA A 312 -18.50 0.42 -0.67
CA ALA A 312 -17.06 0.50 -0.52
C ALA A 312 -16.59 0.18 0.90
N GLY A 313 -17.32 0.67 1.92
CA GLY A 313 -17.05 0.33 3.32
C GLY A 313 -17.21 -1.17 3.56
N PHE A 314 -18.33 -1.75 3.11
CA PHE A 314 -18.59 -3.18 3.21
C PHE A 314 -17.52 -4.02 2.51
N GLY A 315 -17.15 -3.66 1.27
CA GLY A 315 -16.09 -4.35 0.53
C GLY A 315 -14.73 -4.28 1.24
N ALA A 316 -14.36 -3.13 1.80
CA ALA A 316 -13.15 -2.99 2.60
C ALA A 316 -13.18 -3.86 3.86
N THR A 317 -14.32 -3.93 4.56
CA THR A 317 -14.51 -4.79 5.73
C THR A 317 -14.41 -6.28 5.38
N VAL A 318 -15.03 -6.71 4.27
CA VAL A 318 -14.97 -8.10 3.79
C VAL A 318 -13.52 -8.46 3.40
N LEU A 319 -12.82 -7.59 2.68
CA LEU A 319 -11.42 -7.80 2.31
C LEU A 319 -10.51 -7.84 3.54
N LEU A 320 -10.76 -6.96 4.53
CA LEU A 320 -10.02 -6.98 5.78
C LEU A 320 -10.26 -8.28 6.55
N ALA A 321 -11.52 -8.72 6.67
CA ALA A 321 -11.86 -9.97 7.32
C ALA A 321 -11.19 -11.16 6.62
N ALA A 322 -11.25 -11.23 5.29
CA ALA A 322 -10.59 -12.28 4.52
C ALA A 322 -9.06 -12.26 4.71
N ALA A 323 -8.42 -11.09 4.66
CA ALA A 323 -6.99 -10.94 4.86
C ALA A 323 -6.55 -11.33 6.28
N LEU A 324 -7.34 -10.95 7.30
CA LEU A 324 -7.10 -11.35 8.69
C LEU A 324 -7.29 -12.86 8.87
N THR A 325 -8.33 -13.47 8.31
CA THR A 325 -8.54 -14.92 8.37
C THR A 325 -7.40 -15.70 7.71
N MET A 326 -6.92 -15.25 6.53
CA MET A 326 -5.74 -15.83 5.88
C MET A 326 -4.47 -15.65 6.70
N THR A 327 -4.30 -14.49 7.33
CA THR A 327 -3.15 -14.22 8.22
C THR A 327 -3.17 -15.14 9.43
N VAL A 328 -4.33 -15.30 10.07
CA VAL A 328 -4.52 -16.19 11.21
C VAL A 328 -4.23 -17.62 10.79
N SER A 329 -4.84 -18.12 9.71
CA SER A 329 -4.64 -19.52 9.28
C SER A 329 -3.18 -19.83 8.94
N THR A 330 -2.51 -18.94 8.20
CA THR A 330 -1.09 -19.14 7.83
C THR A 330 -0.16 -19.04 9.03
N THR A 331 -0.44 -18.15 9.98
CA THR A 331 0.41 -17.97 11.17
C THR A 331 0.23 -19.12 12.16
N LEU A 332 -1.01 -19.60 12.36
CA LEU A 332 -1.32 -20.71 13.25
C LEU A 332 -0.86 -22.08 12.72
N ASN A 333 -0.68 -22.23 11.41
CA ASN A 333 -0.08 -23.43 10.84
C ASN A 333 1.45 -23.48 11.02
N SER A 334 2.10 -22.36 11.34
CA SER A 334 3.56 -22.29 11.54
C SER A 334 4.09 -23.18 12.67
N PRO A 335 3.50 -23.22 13.89
CA PRO A 335 3.97 -24.09 14.97
C PRO A 335 3.81 -25.57 14.61
N ALA A 336 2.66 -25.98 14.07
CA ALA A 336 2.43 -27.37 13.65
C ALA A 336 3.47 -27.83 12.61
N ALA A 337 3.71 -27.01 11.58
CA ALA A 337 4.73 -27.31 10.58
C ALA A 337 6.17 -27.35 11.13
N ALA A 338 6.46 -26.63 12.22
CA ALA A 338 7.76 -26.69 12.89
C ALA A 338 7.91 -27.97 13.73
N ALA A 339 6.86 -28.35 14.47
CA ALA A 339 6.81 -29.59 15.21
C ALA A 339 6.89 -30.81 14.28
N ASP A 340 6.17 -30.81 13.16
CA ASP A 340 6.27 -31.84 12.12
C ASP A 340 7.69 -32.02 11.60
N LYS A 341 8.42 -30.92 11.40
CA LYS A 341 9.83 -31.00 10.99
C LYS A 341 10.69 -31.64 12.08
N VAL A 342 10.47 -31.33 13.36
CA VAL A 342 11.17 -32.00 14.47
C VAL A 342 10.86 -33.49 14.48
N LYS A 343 9.58 -33.87 14.37
CA LYS A 343 9.15 -35.28 14.29
C LYS A 343 9.83 -35.99 13.10
N GLN A 344 9.85 -35.36 11.93
CA GLN A 344 10.49 -35.92 10.74
C GLN A 344 12.01 -36.06 10.91
N THR A 345 12.70 -35.07 11.47
CA THR A 345 14.13 -35.13 11.79
C THR A 345 14.42 -36.25 12.79
N ALA A 346 13.59 -36.40 13.82
CA ALA A 346 13.73 -37.45 14.82
C ALA A 346 13.54 -38.86 14.24
N VAL A 347 12.52 -39.05 13.39
CA VAL A 347 12.22 -40.33 12.74
C VAL A 347 13.29 -40.70 11.72
N ARG A 348 13.71 -39.74 10.88
CA ARG A 348 14.69 -39.98 9.82
C ARG A 348 16.12 -40.05 10.33
N LYS A 349 16.39 -39.64 11.57
CA LYS A 349 17.74 -39.57 12.14
C LYS A 349 18.69 -38.70 11.29
N THR A 350 18.19 -37.60 10.74
CA THR A 350 18.97 -36.75 9.83
C THR A 350 18.93 -35.27 10.20
N GLY A 351 20.08 -34.63 10.10
CA GLY A 351 20.24 -33.19 10.28
C GLY A 351 20.07 -32.73 11.74
N THR A 352 20.07 -31.41 11.91
CA THR A 352 19.88 -30.73 13.19
C THR A 352 18.38 -30.46 13.41
N PRO A 353 17.81 -30.79 14.59
CA PRO A 353 16.42 -30.46 14.89
C PRO A 353 16.20 -28.94 14.78
N PRO A 354 15.15 -28.47 14.08
CA PRO A 354 14.94 -27.04 13.90
C PRO A 354 14.50 -26.36 15.20
N SER A 355 15.11 -25.22 15.51
CA SER A 355 14.67 -24.36 16.62
C SER A 355 13.37 -23.64 16.28
N TYR A 356 12.51 -23.41 17.29
CA TYR A 356 11.28 -22.64 17.15
C TYR A 356 11.14 -21.63 18.29
N PHE A 357 11.29 -20.34 17.97
CA PHE A 357 11.13 -19.20 18.91
C PHE A 357 11.74 -19.47 20.30
N GLY A 358 13.05 -19.74 20.35
CA GLY A 358 13.76 -19.97 21.61
C GLY A 358 13.74 -21.42 22.12
N VAL A 359 12.84 -22.26 21.63
CA VAL A 359 12.93 -23.71 21.85
C VAL A 359 13.98 -24.28 20.91
N SER A 360 15.06 -24.81 21.46
CA SER A 360 16.20 -25.31 20.70
C SER A 360 16.38 -26.80 20.99
N PRO A 361 15.68 -27.68 20.26
CA PRO A 361 15.83 -29.12 20.43
C PRO A 361 17.22 -29.57 19.97
N GLU A 362 17.85 -30.46 20.73
CA GLU A 362 19.21 -30.95 20.46
C GLU A 362 19.26 -32.47 20.44
N TRP A 363 20.14 -33.04 19.62
CA TRP A 363 20.45 -34.47 19.70
C TRP A 363 21.29 -34.72 20.95
N THR A 364 20.80 -35.60 21.81
CA THR A 364 21.43 -35.91 23.09
C THR A 364 21.45 -37.40 23.32
N CYS A 365 22.63 -37.89 23.70
CA CYS A 365 22.80 -39.24 24.22
C CYS A 365 22.51 -39.27 25.71
N VAL A 366 21.72 -40.25 26.12
CA VAL A 366 21.22 -40.37 27.49
C VAL A 366 21.83 -41.61 28.11
N VAL A 367 22.72 -41.41 29.07
CA VAL A 367 23.42 -42.48 29.78
C VAL A 367 22.82 -42.64 31.17
N PRO A 368 22.17 -43.78 31.49
CA PRO A 368 21.67 -44.05 32.83
C PRO A 368 22.81 -44.03 33.86
N THR A 369 22.61 -43.33 34.98
CA THR A 369 23.53 -43.37 36.14
C THR A 369 23.13 -44.44 37.15
N VAL A 370 21.91 -44.97 37.02
CA VAL A 370 21.34 -46.07 37.81
C VAL A 370 21.02 -47.26 36.89
N PRO A 371 20.85 -48.49 37.42
CA PRO A 371 20.41 -49.62 36.62
C PRO A 371 19.12 -49.31 35.86
N THR A 372 19.03 -49.72 34.59
CA THR A 372 17.91 -49.38 33.69
C THR A 372 16.54 -49.75 34.25
N GLY A 373 16.42 -50.88 34.94
CA GLY A 373 15.17 -51.31 35.60
C GLY A 373 14.75 -50.49 36.83
N LYS A 374 15.56 -49.52 37.27
CA LYS A 374 15.25 -48.58 38.37
C LYS A 374 15.02 -47.15 37.88
N LEU A 375 15.04 -46.91 36.57
CA LEU A 375 14.78 -45.59 36.01
C LEU A 375 13.33 -45.19 36.24
N THR A 376 13.12 -43.94 36.65
CA THR A 376 11.80 -43.33 36.76
C THR A 376 11.43 -42.75 35.40
N GLU A 377 10.70 -43.52 34.62
CA GLU A 377 10.33 -43.19 33.23
C GLU A 377 8.82 -42.92 33.11
N LYS A 378 8.45 -41.94 32.29
CA LYS A 378 7.05 -41.69 31.87
C LYS A 378 7.00 -41.52 30.35
N GLY A 379 5.98 -42.08 29.70
CA GLY A 379 5.78 -41.95 28.24
C GLY A 379 6.61 -42.92 27.37
N GLY A 380 7.18 -43.95 27.97
CA GLY A 380 7.90 -45.03 27.28
C GLY A 380 9.08 -45.58 28.09
N THR A 381 9.87 -46.45 27.47
CA THR A 381 11.12 -46.98 28.03
C THR A 381 12.35 -46.38 27.34
N LEU A 382 13.36 -45.97 28.11
CA LEU A 382 14.62 -45.47 27.59
C LEU A 382 15.45 -46.64 27.03
N LYS A 383 15.91 -46.49 25.79
CA LYS A 383 16.86 -47.40 25.16
C LYS A 383 18.25 -46.80 25.23
N ALA A 384 19.07 -47.29 26.16
CA ALA A 384 20.47 -46.89 26.26
C ALA A 384 21.20 -47.20 24.94
N GLY A 385 22.03 -46.25 24.47
CA GLY A 385 22.79 -46.38 23.22
C GLY A 385 22.15 -45.69 22.00
N GLU A 386 20.89 -45.23 22.10
CA GLU A 386 20.25 -44.45 21.04
C GLU A 386 20.22 -42.96 21.35
N PRO A 387 20.45 -42.08 20.36
CA PRO A 387 20.28 -40.66 20.53
C PRO A 387 18.80 -40.27 20.49
N TYR A 388 18.45 -39.32 21.35
CA TYR A 388 17.12 -38.76 21.45
C TYR A 388 17.17 -37.26 21.11
N VAL A 389 16.06 -36.74 20.59
CA VAL A 389 15.89 -35.29 20.52
C VAL A 389 15.46 -34.82 21.91
N SER A 390 16.32 -34.07 22.58
CA SER A 390 16.07 -33.52 23.91
C SER A 390 15.56 -32.08 23.81
N PHE A 391 14.62 -31.74 24.69
CA PHE A 391 14.16 -30.37 24.92
C PHE A 391 14.77 -29.76 26.19
N GLY A 392 15.75 -30.43 26.80
CA GLY A 392 16.41 -30.01 28.03
C GLY A 392 15.82 -30.61 29.29
N ILE A 393 16.00 -29.91 30.41
CA ILE A 393 15.55 -30.31 31.75
C ILE A 393 14.45 -29.36 32.21
N ALA A 394 13.32 -29.90 32.62
CA ALA A 394 12.21 -29.16 33.19
C ALA A 394 11.59 -29.94 34.37
N ASP A 395 11.28 -29.24 35.46
CA ASP A 395 10.71 -29.81 36.69
C ASP A 395 11.47 -31.05 37.21
N GLY A 396 12.80 -31.03 37.08
CA GLY A 396 13.68 -32.13 37.50
C GLY A 396 13.66 -33.35 36.58
N GLN A 397 13.00 -33.28 35.42
CA GLN A 397 12.97 -34.33 34.41
C GLN A 397 13.66 -33.89 33.12
N VAL A 398 14.43 -34.80 32.52
CA VAL A 398 14.89 -34.69 31.14
C VAL A 398 13.71 -35.04 30.24
N VAL A 399 13.45 -34.17 29.26
CA VAL A 399 12.38 -34.37 28.29
C VAL A 399 12.98 -34.75 26.95
N LEU A 400 12.59 -35.92 26.45
CA LEU A 400 13.12 -36.55 25.25
C LEU A 400 11.96 -36.87 24.31
N TRP A 401 12.16 -36.74 23.01
CA TRP A 401 11.16 -37.19 22.02
C TRP A 401 11.35 -38.66 21.68
N ASN A 402 10.36 -39.50 21.96
CA ASN A 402 10.41 -40.91 21.61
C ASN A 402 9.77 -41.16 20.24
N ARG A 403 10.61 -41.49 19.25
CA ARG A 403 10.15 -41.80 17.89
C ARG A 403 9.26 -43.05 17.78
N ILE A 404 9.33 -43.95 18.75
CA ILE A 404 8.60 -45.23 18.72
C ILE A 404 7.15 -45.01 19.16
N THR A 405 6.96 -44.32 20.29
CA THR A 405 5.63 -44.02 20.82
C THR A 405 5.04 -42.75 20.23
N ALA A 406 5.83 -41.95 19.49
CA ALA A 406 5.46 -40.62 19.03
C ALA A 406 4.99 -39.72 20.18
N GLU A 407 5.57 -39.91 21.36
CA GLU A 407 5.24 -39.22 22.61
C GLU A 407 6.53 -38.80 23.33
N PRO A 408 6.47 -37.84 24.28
CA PRO A 408 7.63 -37.43 25.04
C PRO A 408 7.94 -38.45 26.13
N LEU A 409 9.17 -38.94 26.12
CA LEU A 409 9.78 -39.72 27.19
C LEU A 409 10.37 -38.78 28.23
N ARG A 410 9.90 -38.89 29.47
CA ARG A 410 10.40 -38.11 30.62
C ARG A 410 11.17 -39.03 31.55
N VAL A 411 12.40 -38.65 31.88
CA VAL A 411 13.27 -39.41 32.78
C VAL A 411 13.80 -38.48 33.86
N ALA A 412 13.88 -38.93 35.11
CA ALA A 412 14.41 -38.11 36.21
C ALA A 412 15.86 -37.67 35.94
N ALA A 413 16.15 -36.36 36.06
CA ALA A 413 17.43 -35.79 35.65
C ALA A 413 18.61 -36.17 36.55
N ASP A 414 18.36 -36.57 37.79
CA ASP A 414 19.34 -37.13 38.72
C ASP A 414 19.75 -38.58 38.38
N GLN A 415 18.95 -39.26 37.55
CA GLN A 415 19.14 -40.67 37.17
C GLN A 415 19.79 -40.86 35.79
N VAL A 416 20.06 -39.78 35.06
CA VAL A 416 20.66 -39.82 33.72
C VAL A 416 21.69 -38.73 33.53
N ARG A 417 22.70 -39.01 32.72
CA ARG A 417 23.68 -38.06 32.24
C ARG A 417 23.42 -37.74 30.77
N LEU A 418 23.33 -36.45 30.46
CA LEU A 418 23.13 -35.95 29.10
C LEU A 418 24.47 -35.65 28.43
N ILE A 419 24.68 -36.20 27.24
CA ILE A 419 25.87 -35.97 26.42
C ILE A 419 25.40 -35.39 25.09
N PRO A 420 25.63 -34.09 24.82
CA PRO A 420 25.25 -33.46 23.55
C PRO A 420 25.95 -34.13 22.37
N GLN A 421 25.20 -34.45 21.33
CA GLN A 421 25.74 -35.12 20.15
C GLN A 421 25.86 -34.16 18.98
N ARG A 422 27.09 -33.69 18.74
CA ARG A 422 27.40 -32.70 17.68
C ARG A 422 27.37 -33.27 16.25
N GLY A 423 27.28 -34.60 16.10
CA GLY A 423 27.31 -35.32 14.82
C GLY A 423 25.95 -35.71 14.23
N GLY A 424 24.83 -35.24 14.81
CA GLY A 424 23.49 -35.73 14.46
C GLY A 424 23.18 -37.08 15.11
N ALA A 425 22.29 -37.88 14.51
CA ALA A 425 21.74 -39.11 15.11
C ALA A 425 22.61 -40.38 14.93
N LEU A 426 23.94 -40.22 14.87
CA LEU A 426 24.86 -41.35 14.93
C LEU A 426 24.77 -42.02 16.31
N GLY A 427 25.16 -43.28 16.47
CA GLY A 427 24.99 -44.02 17.74
C GLY A 427 25.59 -43.30 18.95
N CYS A 428 25.09 -43.60 20.15
CA CYS A 428 25.70 -43.10 21.39
C CYS A 428 26.86 -44.01 21.78
N GLU A 429 28.07 -43.46 21.78
CA GLU A 429 29.31 -44.13 22.23
C GLU A 429 29.57 -43.93 23.73
#